data_AF-A0A1I2N2W8-F1
#
_entry.id   AF-A0A1I2N2W8-F1
#
_cell.length_a   1.000
_cell.length_b   1.000
_cell.length_c   1.000
_cell.angle_alpha   90.00
_cell.angle_beta   90.00
_cell.angle_gamma   90.00
#
_symmetry.space_group_name_H-M   'P 1'
#
loop_
_entity.id
_entity.type
_entity.pdbx_description
1 polymer ?
#
loop_
_entity_poly.entity_id
_entity_poly.type
_entity_poly.pdbx_seq_one_letter_code
_entity_poly.pdbx_strand_id
1 'polypeptide(L)'
;MDDQPQLQLFEIKELSPTSLRCTVRCVAGMVRLGATVELRPASGRPVAGDLTVSAIEYAGGVAMEFVDLGRTALVTVTGPIDEVALRTVAAGDGPGQVVTADLRLVVR
;
A
#
# COMPACT_ATOMS: atom_id res chain seq x y z
N MET A 1 -11.91 18.53 -1.20
CA MET A 1 -11.17 17.83 -0.13
C MET A 1 -11.43 16.36 -0.41
N ASP A 2 -10.42 15.62 -0.87
CA ASP A 2 -10.58 14.24 -1.28
C ASP A 2 -10.76 13.33 -0.06
N ASP A 3 -12.02 13.02 0.28
CA ASP A 3 -12.45 12.00 1.26
C ASP A 3 -12.19 10.56 0.77
N GLN A 4 -11.28 10.37 -0.21
CA GLN A 4 -10.96 9.05 -0.74
C GLN A 4 -10.27 8.21 0.34
N PRO A 5 -10.67 6.93 0.51
CA PRO A 5 -10.00 6.05 1.45
C PRO A 5 -8.51 5.88 1.12
N GLN A 6 -7.67 5.96 2.15
CA GLN A 6 -6.22 6.01 2.01
C GLN A 6 -5.52 5.13 3.04
N LEU A 7 -4.52 4.40 2.59
CA LEU A 7 -3.58 3.66 3.42
C LEU A 7 -2.19 4.28 3.25
N GLN A 8 -1.62 4.81 4.33
CA GLN A 8 -0.23 5.26 4.36
C GLN A 8 0.70 4.06 4.52
N LEU A 9 1.69 3.96 3.64
CA LEU A 9 2.65 2.86 3.60
C LEU A 9 3.85 3.18 4.49
N PHE A 10 4.20 2.24 5.39
CA PHE A 10 5.32 2.39 6.33
C PHE A 10 6.50 1.48 6.02
N GLU A 11 6.22 0.27 5.53
CA GLU A 11 7.26 -0.74 5.36
C GLU A 11 6.90 -1.65 4.19
N ILE A 12 7.88 -1.95 3.35
CA ILE A 12 7.76 -2.95 2.29
C ILE A 12 8.35 -4.26 2.80
N LYS A 13 7.49 -5.27 2.98
CA LYS A 13 7.91 -6.62 3.40
C LYS A 13 8.41 -7.42 2.21
N GLU A 14 7.63 -7.44 1.14
CA GLU A 14 7.93 -8.18 -0.09
C GLU A 14 7.51 -7.35 -1.29
N LEU A 15 8.33 -7.36 -2.34
CA LEU A 15 8.08 -6.67 -3.60
C LEU A 15 8.44 -7.62 -4.76
N SER A 16 7.52 -7.74 -5.70
CA SER A 16 7.69 -8.42 -6.98
C SER A 16 6.99 -7.61 -8.10
N PRO A 17 7.16 -7.98 -9.38
CA PRO A 17 6.62 -7.20 -10.49
C PRO A 17 5.08 -7.17 -10.53
N THR A 18 4.44 -8.09 -9.80
CA THR A 18 2.98 -8.27 -9.80
C THR A 18 2.36 -8.23 -8.40
N SER A 19 3.17 -8.07 -7.35
CA SER A 19 2.71 -8.11 -5.97
C SER A 19 3.56 -7.22 -5.07
N LEU A 20 2.89 -6.51 -4.16
CA LEU A 20 3.51 -5.73 -3.10
C LEU A 20 2.85 -6.08 -1.78
N ARG A 21 3.65 -6.58 -0.83
CA ARG A 21 3.24 -6.82 0.55
C ARG A 21 3.85 -5.75 1.45
N CYS A 22 3.00 -4.98 2.12
CA CYS A 22 3.44 -3.81 2.87
C CYS A 22 2.66 -3.60 4.16
N THR A 23 3.34 -3.07 5.17
CA THR A 23 2.70 -2.58 6.40
C THR A 23 2.16 -1.20 6.12
N VAL A 24 0.87 -1.00 6.40
CA VAL A 24 0.16 0.25 6.15
C VAL A 24 -0.67 0.67 7.36
N ARG A 25 -1.05 1.95 7.42
CA ARG A 25 -2.10 2.45 8.32
C ARG A 25 -3.15 3.19 7.54
N CYS A 26 -4.41 2.93 7.86
CA CYS A 26 -5.50 3.68 7.27
C CYS A 26 -5.54 5.09 7.87
N VAL A 27 -5.40 6.09 7.02
CA VAL A 27 -5.36 7.51 7.39
C VAL A 27 -6.60 8.28 6.92
N ALA A 28 -7.39 7.70 6.03
CA ALA A 28 -8.70 8.22 5.62
C ALA A 28 -9.63 7.06 5.22
N GLY A 29 -10.92 7.16 5.56
CA GLY A 29 -11.95 6.22 5.15
C GLY A 29 -11.77 4.79 5.68
N MET A 30 -12.15 3.81 4.87
CA MET A 30 -12.02 2.37 5.09
C MET A 30 -11.63 1.72 3.76
N VAL A 31 -10.65 0.83 3.75
CA VAL A 31 -10.26 0.08 2.55
C VAL A 31 -10.64 -1.38 2.71
N ARG A 32 -11.27 -1.96 1.69
CA ARG A 32 -11.75 -3.35 1.69
C ARG A 32 -10.89 -4.25 0.82
N LEU A 33 -10.93 -5.54 1.14
CA LEU A 33 -10.42 -6.59 0.27
C LEU A 33 -11.12 -6.51 -1.09
N GLY A 34 -10.36 -6.71 -2.16
CA GLY A 34 -10.81 -6.58 -3.55
C GLY A 34 -10.90 -5.14 -4.07
N ALA A 35 -10.63 -4.12 -3.24
CA ALA A 35 -10.64 -2.74 -3.70
C ALA A 35 -9.52 -2.48 -4.71
N THR A 36 -9.81 -1.66 -5.71
CA THR A 36 -8.82 -1.13 -6.64
C THR A 36 -8.17 0.12 -6.08
N VAL A 37 -6.85 0.15 -6.05
CA VAL A 37 -6.04 1.22 -5.47
C VAL A 37 -4.93 1.65 -6.43
N GLU A 38 -4.49 2.89 -6.26
CA GLU A 38 -3.27 3.41 -6.88
C GLU A 38 -2.20 3.64 -5.81
N LEU A 39 -0.96 3.28 -6.11
CA LEU A 39 0.18 3.61 -5.28
C LEU A 39 0.73 4.98 -5.69
N ARG A 40 0.62 5.96 -4.80
CA ARG A 40 0.95 7.36 -5.07
C ARG A 40 1.90 7.93 -4.02
N PRO A 41 2.97 8.63 -4.43
CA PRO A 41 3.72 9.47 -3.52
C PRO A 41 2.93 10.74 -3.18
N ALA A 42 3.25 11.37 -2.05
CA ALA A 42 2.67 12.65 -1.65
C ALA A 42 2.84 13.76 -2.69
N SER A 43 3.94 13.72 -3.44
CA SER A 43 4.18 14.58 -4.59
C SER A 43 4.64 13.74 -5.78
N GLY A 44 3.99 13.91 -6.93
CA GLY A 44 4.35 13.23 -8.18
C GLY A 44 3.20 12.46 -8.82
N ARG A 45 3.57 11.64 -9.82
CA ARG A 45 2.65 10.76 -10.54
C ARG A 45 2.49 9.43 -9.79
N PRO A 46 1.38 8.71 -9.97
CA PRO A 46 1.25 7.34 -9.47
C PRO A 46 2.43 6.48 -9.93
N VAL A 47 2.96 5.69 -9.01
CA VAL A 47 4.06 4.74 -9.26
C VAL A 47 3.49 3.44 -9.84
N ALA A 48 2.30 3.05 -9.39
CA ALA A 48 1.57 1.92 -9.92
C ALA A 48 0.06 2.23 -9.89
N GLY A 49 -0.61 1.93 -11.00
CA GLY A 49 -2.06 2.05 -11.15
C GLY A 49 -2.73 0.68 -11.13
N ASP A 50 -4.03 0.67 -10.84
CA ASP A 50 -4.90 -0.51 -10.98
C ASP A 50 -4.44 -1.73 -10.15
N LEU A 51 -3.91 -1.46 -8.96
CA LEU A 51 -3.58 -2.51 -8.00
C LEU A 51 -4.85 -2.98 -7.30
N THR A 52 -4.96 -4.27 -7.03
CA THR A 52 -6.09 -4.84 -6.28
C THR A 52 -5.62 -5.28 -4.91
N VAL A 53 -6.34 -4.88 -3.86
CA VAL A 53 -6.10 -5.38 -2.49
C VAL A 53 -6.48 -6.86 -2.43
N SER A 54 -5.50 -7.75 -2.40
CA SER A 54 -5.69 -9.20 -2.48
C SER A 54 -5.60 -9.91 -1.13
N ALA A 55 -4.99 -9.28 -0.13
CA ALA A 55 -4.99 -9.76 1.25
C ALA A 55 -4.87 -8.61 2.25
N ILE A 56 -5.52 -8.77 3.40
CA ILE A 56 -5.41 -7.87 4.56
C ILE A 56 -5.22 -8.73 5.80
N GLU A 57 -4.18 -8.46 6.58
CA GLU A 57 -3.86 -9.18 7.80
C GLU A 57 -3.58 -8.17 8.94
N TYR A 58 -4.17 -8.40 10.11
CA TYR A 58 -3.81 -7.65 11.32
C TYR A 58 -2.67 -8.33 12.08
N ALA A 59 -2.14 -7.63 13.08
CA ALA A 59 -1.10 -8.19 13.95
C ALA A 59 -1.49 -9.57 14.48
N GLY A 60 -0.56 -10.53 14.41
CA GLY A 60 -0.80 -11.93 14.74
C GLY A 60 -1.27 -12.80 13.57
N GLY A 61 -1.29 -12.29 12.33
CA GLY A 61 -1.63 -13.07 11.13
C GLY A 61 -3.13 -13.32 10.97
N VAL A 62 -3.96 -12.45 11.55
CA VAL A 62 -5.41 -12.57 11.46
C VAL A 62 -5.89 -11.96 10.15
N ALA A 63 -6.40 -12.79 9.25
CA ALA A 63 -6.99 -12.33 7.99
C ALA A 63 -8.25 -11.48 8.25
N MET A 64 -8.37 -10.37 7.53
CA MET A 64 -9.47 -9.41 7.65
C MET A 64 -10.04 -9.05 6.27
N GLU A 65 -11.27 -8.55 6.26
CA GLU A 65 -11.92 -8.09 5.02
C GLU A 65 -11.73 -6.60 4.76
N PHE A 66 -11.24 -5.84 5.73
CA PHE A 66 -11.05 -4.40 5.63
C PHE A 66 -10.03 -3.85 6.63
N VAL A 67 -9.56 -2.63 6.37
CA VAL A 67 -8.75 -1.82 7.29
C VAL A 67 -9.53 -0.55 7.64
N ASP A 68 -9.80 -0.36 8.92
CA ASP A 68 -10.46 0.83 9.45
C ASP A 68 -9.50 1.99 9.69
N LEU A 69 -10.04 3.22 9.65
CA LEU A 69 -9.33 4.43 10.03
C LEU A 69 -8.55 4.27 11.35
N GLY A 70 -7.28 4.64 11.30
CA GLY A 70 -6.35 4.60 12.43
C GLY A 70 -5.72 3.23 12.68
N ARG A 71 -6.22 2.14 12.07
CA ARG A 71 -5.65 0.79 12.22
C ARG A 71 -4.44 0.58 11.31
N THR A 72 -3.53 -0.24 11.81
CA THR A 72 -2.37 -0.74 11.06
C THR A 72 -2.63 -2.18 10.64
N ALA A 73 -2.30 -2.49 9.39
CA ALA A 73 -2.45 -3.81 8.81
C ALA A 73 -1.27 -4.13 7.89
N LEU A 74 -1.05 -5.42 7.67
CA LEU A 74 -0.25 -5.92 6.58
C LEU A 74 -1.18 -6.14 5.38
N VAL A 75 -0.88 -5.48 4.27
CA VAL A 75 -1.72 -5.52 3.07
C VAL A 75 -0.89 -6.05 1.91
N THR A 76 -1.47 -6.98 1.17
CA THR A 76 -0.96 -7.42 -0.12
C THR A 76 -1.80 -6.79 -1.22
N VAL A 77 -1.14 -6.14 -2.16
CA VAL A 77 -1.76 -5.64 -3.39
C VAL A 77 -1.15 -6.33 -4.59
N THR A 78 -1.97 -6.66 -5.57
CA THR A 78 -1.56 -7.34 -6.80
C THR A 78 -1.93 -6.54 -8.03
N GLY A 79 -1.04 -6.48 -9.01
CA GLY A 79 -1.18 -5.73 -10.24
C GLY A 79 0.19 -5.32 -10.77
N PRO A 80 0.25 -4.69 -11.95
CA PRO A 80 1.53 -4.29 -12.55
C PRO A 80 2.24 -3.25 -11.70
N ILE A 81 3.47 -3.56 -11.28
CA ILE A 81 4.30 -2.66 -10.47
C ILE A 81 5.62 -2.43 -11.19
N ASP A 82 5.95 -1.16 -11.41
CA ASP A 82 7.31 -0.78 -11.81
C ASP A 82 8.20 -0.78 -10.56
N GLU A 83 8.95 -1.87 -10.37
CA GLU A 83 9.83 -2.02 -9.22
C GLU A 83 10.91 -0.93 -9.15
N VAL A 84 11.41 -0.47 -10.29
CA VAL A 84 12.49 0.52 -10.36
C VAL A 84 11.95 1.89 -9.93
N ALA A 85 10.78 2.27 -10.45
CA ALA A 85 10.10 3.49 -10.02
C ALA A 85 9.76 3.45 -8.53
N LEU A 86 9.29 2.30 -8.02
CA LEU A 86 8.96 2.15 -6.61
C LEU A 86 10.18 2.25 -5.70
N ARG A 87 11.27 1.56 -6.02
CA ARG A 87 12.52 1.62 -5.23
C ARG A 87 13.10 3.03 -5.20
N THR A 88 13.05 3.73 -6.34
CA THR A 88 13.50 5.13 -6.45
C THR A 88 12.71 6.05 -5.52
N VAL A 89 11.40 5.83 -5.38
CA VAL A 89 10.52 6.66 -4.54
C VAL A 89 10.55 6.22 -3.06
N ALA A 90 10.60 4.92 -2.78
CA ALA A 90 10.62 4.39 -1.41
C ALA A 90 11.94 4.65 -0.66
N ALA A 91 12.96 5.17 -1.36
CA ALA A 91 14.28 5.55 -0.86
C ALA A 91 15.11 4.39 -0.28
N GLY A 92 15.15 3.26 -0.99
CA GLY A 92 16.11 2.18 -0.71
C GLY A 92 15.90 0.90 -1.52
N ASP A 93 16.80 -0.05 -1.29
CA ASP A 93 17.14 -1.13 -2.22
C ASP A 93 16.80 -2.56 -1.74
N GLY A 94 15.98 -2.77 -0.69
CA GLY A 94 15.81 -4.11 -0.12
C GLY A 94 14.46 -4.47 0.51
N PRO A 95 14.18 -5.78 0.68
CA PRO A 95 13.04 -6.28 1.47
C PRO A 95 13.23 -5.98 2.97
N GLY A 96 12.13 -5.71 3.68
CA GLY A 96 12.15 -5.31 5.10
C GLY A 96 12.52 -3.84 5.33
N GLN A 97 12.36 -3.02 4.29
CA GLN A 97 12.77 -1.62 4.33
C GLN A 97 11.66 -0.72 4.88
N VAL A 98 12.06 0.18 5.77
CA VAL A 98 11.23 1.30 6.23
C VAL A 98 11.13 2.33 5.10
N VAL A 99 9.90 2.62 4.71
CA VAL A 99 9.60 3.61 3.67
C VAL A 99 9.65 4.99 4.30
N THR A 100 10.59 5.82 3.83
CA THR A 100 10.79 7.18 4.35
C THR A 100 10.03 8.23 3.55
N ALA A 101 9.63 7.90 2.31
CA ALA A 101 8.74 8.72 1.51
C ALA A 101 7.29 8.58 1.97
N ASP A 102 6.52 9.67 1.91
CA ASP A 102 5.06 9.61 2.14
C ASP A 102 4.38 8.94 0.93
N LEU A 103 4.35 7.62 0.95
CA LEU A 103 3.71 6.75 -0.05
C LEU A 103 2.34 6.30 0.46
N ARG A 104 1.34 6.33 -0.41
CA ARG A 104 -0.05 6.01 -0.07
C ARG A 104 -0.71 5.12 -1.11
N LEU A 105 -1.50 4.16 -0.66
CA LEU A 105 -2.49 3.48 -1.48
C LEU A 105 -3.79 4.26 -1.40
N VAL A 106 -4.27 4.77 -2.53
CA VAL A 106 -5.51 5.57 -2.64
C VAL A 106 -6.55 4.74 -3.38
N VAL A 107 -7.72 4.56 -2.79
CA VAL A 107 -8.83 3.83 -3.45
C VAL A 107 -9.39 4.67 -4.60
N ARG A 108 -9.59 4.03 -5.76
CA ARG A 108 -10.23 4.64 -6.94
C ARG A 108 -11.75 4.63 -6.84
#